data_AF-A0A2V2ZMQ9-F1
#
_entry.id   AF-A0A2V2ZMQ9-F1
#
_cell.length_a   1.000
_cell.length_b   1.000
_cell.length_c   1.000
_cell.angle_alpha   90.00
_cell.angle_beta   90.00
_cell.angle_gamma   90.00
#
_symmetry.space_group_name_H-M   'P 1'
#
loop_
_entity.id
_entity.type
_entity.pdbx_description
1 polymer ?
#
loop_
_entity_poly.entity_id
_entity_poly.type
_entity_poly.pdbx_seq_one_letter_code
_entity_poly.pdbx_strand_id
1 'polypeptide(L)'
;MKNTTGKLKRETRRIANLTRVKKFLGEGKMNRKKLLYSILKEIEQGNEPKQSDYELDDEQWGELAELIRSEGFARNIMIQYADDTVYYVGYHSAKITMSGLEFLEENNAFTKTYKGIKEVRDWLKL
;
A
#
# COMPACT_ATOMS: atom_id res chain seq x y z
N MET A 1 -3.97 -35.79 -27.22
CA MET A 1 -5.03 -35.31 -26.31
C MET A 1 -4.58 -33.99 -25.70
N LYS A 2 -5.32 -32.90 -25.86
CA LYS A 2 -4.88 -31.56 -25.42
C LYS A 2 -4.89 -31.50 -23.88
N ASN A 3 -3.83 -30.97 -23.27
CA ASN A 3 -3.67 -30.82 -21.82
C ASN A 3 -4.62 -29.74 -21.28
N THR A 4 -5.89 -30.10 -21.15
CA THR A 4 -6.99 -29.20 -20.79
C THR A 4 -6.88 -28.72 -19.34
N THR A 5 -6.38 -29.58 -18.45
CA THR A 5 -6.28 -29.34 -17.00
C THR A 5 -5.30 -28.22 -16.65
N GLY A 6 -4.14 -28.16 -17.32
CA GLY A 6 -3.15 -27.09 -17.10
C GLY A 6 -3.56 -25.73 -17.65
N LYS A 7 -4.44 -25.70 -18.66
CA LYS A 7 -5.00 -24.47 -19.22
C LYS A 7 -6.11 -23.91 -18.32
N LEU A 8 -6.98 -24.78 -17.81
CA LEU A 8 -8.03 -24.42 -16.83
C LEU A 8 -7.43 -23.81 -15.56
N LYS A 9 -6.42 -24.43 -14.93
CA LYS A 9 -5.79 -23.88 -13.71
C LYS A 9 -5.19 -22.48 -13.92
N ARG A 10 -4.58 -22.21 -15.08
CA ARG A 10 -4.00 -20.90 -15.41
C ARG A 10 -5.07 -19.85 -15.63
N GLU A 11 -6.15 -20.20 -16.32
CA GLU A 11 -7.28 -19.30 -16.54
C GLU A 11 -8.01 -18.99 -15.24
N THR A 12 -8.21 -19.98 -14.35
CA THR A 12 -8.81 -19.77 -13.03
C THR A 12 -7.98 -18.82 -12.16
N ARG A 13 -6.64 -18.96 -12.15
CA ARG A 13 -5.74 -18.02 -11.44
C ARG A 13 -5.80 -16.63 -12.04
N ARG A 14 -5.82 -16.51 -13.37
CA ARG A 14 -5.92 -15.23 -14.07
C ARG A 14 -7.24 -14.54 -13.77
N ILE A 15 -8.37 -15.27 -13.77
CA ILE A 15 -9.69 -14.74 -13.42
C ILE A 15 -9.74 -14.36 -11.94
N ALA A 16 -9.17 -15.17 -11.03
CA ALA A 16 -9.09 -14.83 -9.62
C ALA A 16 -8.30 -13.52 -9.39
N ASN A 17 -7.14 -13.37 -10.04
CA ASN A 17 -6.35 -12.13 -9.98
C ASN A 17 -7.10 -10.96 -10.61
N LEU A 18 -7.75 -11.13 -11.77
CA LEU A 18 -8.52 -10.06 -12.40
C LEU A 18 -9.74 -9.66 -11.56
N THR A 19 -10.40 -10.61 -10.89
CA THR A 19 -11.50 -10.33 -9.96
C THR A 19 -11.00 -9.64 -8.70
N ARG A 20 -9.82 -10.03 -8.18
CA ARG A 20 -9.17 -9.36 -7.04
C ARG A 20 -8.76 -7.92 -7.39
N VAL A 21 -8.13 -7.73 -8.53
CA VAL A 21 -7.75 -6.42 -9.08
C VAL A 21 -9.00 -5.58 -9.37
N LYS A 22 -10.04 -6.13 -9.99
CA LYS A 22 -11.29 -5.39 -10.23
C LYS A 22 -12.07 -5.08 -8.95
N LYS A 23 -12.04 -5.95 -7.95
CA LYS A 23 -12.61 -5.70 -6.61
C LYS A 23 -11.82 -4.59 -5.90
N PHE A 24 -10.50 -4.61 -6.02
CA PHE A 24 -9.59 -3.56 -5.54
C PHE A 24 -9.81 -2.23 -6.26
N LEU A 25 -10.07 -2.25 -7.56
CA LEU A 25 -10.32 -1.06 -8.37
C LEU A 25 -11.78 -0.56 -8.32
N GLY A 26 -12.75 -1.41 -7.93
CA GLY A 26 -14.18 -1.19 -8.15
C GLY A 26 -15.09 -1.10 -6.92
N GLU A 27 -14.77 -1.72 -5.78
CA GLU A 27 -15.70 -1.81 -4.63
C GLU A 27 -15.16 -1.29 -3.29
N GLY A 28 -14.00 -0.66 -3.31
CA GLY A 28 -13.55 0.14 -2.18
C GLY A 28 -12.71 1.28 -2.72
N LYS A 29 -13.24 2.50 -2.73
CA LYS A 29 -12.38 3.66 -2.46
C LYS A 29 -11.92 3.58 -1.00
N MET A 30 -11.18 2.52 -0.64
CA MET A 30 -10.14 2.63 0.37
C MET A 30 -9.32 3.81 -0.11
N ASN A 31 -9.36 4.92 0.62
CA ASN A 31 -8.89 6.17 0.07
C ASN A 31 -7.36 6.09 -0.02
N ARG A 32 -6.85 5.66 -1.18
CA ARG A 32 -5.42 5.43 -1.42
C ARG A 32 -4.60 6.65 -1.04
N LYS A 33 -5.13 7.86 -1.26
CA LYS A 33 -4.52 9.11 -0.79
C LYS A 33 -4.45 9.20 0.73
N LYS A 34 -5.49 8.79 1.46
CA LYS A 34 -5.45 8.71 2.93
C LYS A 34 -4.43 7.67 3.43
N LEU A 35 -4.35 6.51 2.79
CA LEU A 35 -3.34 5.49 3.11
C LEU A 35 -1.93 6.04 2.93
N LEU A 36 -1.62 6.54 1.73
CA LEU A 36 -0.36 7.19 1.42
C LEU A 36 -0.05 8.32 2.41
N TYR A 37 -1.03 9.20 2.66
CA TYR A 37 -0.91 10.30 3.61
C TYR A 37 -0.52 9.79 5.00
N SER A 38 -1.24 8.80 5.53
CA SER A 38 -0.95 8.27 6.87
C SER A 38 0.43 7.60 6.96
N ILE A 39 0.82 6.79 5.96
CA ILE A 39 2.15 6.15 5.93
C ILE A 39 3.25 7.21 5.87
N LEU A 40 3.12 8.18 4.97
CA LEU A 40 4.07 9.28 4.82
C LEU A 40 4.15 10.14 6.08
N LYS A 41 3.01 10.37 6.76
CA LYS A 41 2.97 11.15 7.99
C LYS A 41 3.69 10.44 9.13
N GLU A 42 3.54 9.13 9.26
CA GLU A 42 4.29 8.34 10.26
C GLU A 42 5.80 8.34 9.95
N ILE A 43 6.20 8.20 8.68
CA ILE A 43 7.61 8.31 8.27
C ILE A 43 8.17 9.70 8.59
N GLU A 44 7.42 10.78 8.33
CA GLU A 44 7.80 12.16 8.66
C GLU A 44 7.98 12.36 10.18
N GLN A 45 7.14 11.72 10.98
CA GLN A 45 7.23 11.73 12.45
C GLN A 45 8.34 10.81 13.00
N GLY A 46 9.02 10.05 12.15
CA GLY A 46 10.06 9.10 12.54
C GLY A 46 9.53 7.79 13.09
N ASN A 47 8.24 7.51 12.91
CA ASN A 47 7.62 6.25 13.28
C ASN A 47 7.72 5.25 12.11
N GLU A 48 7.75 3.96 12.44
CA GLU A 48 7.71 2.88 11.46
C GLU A 48 6.26 2.37 11.30
N PRO A 49 5.57 2.67 10.17
CA PRO A 49 4.24 2.14 9.92
C PRO A 49 4.30 0.62 9.66
N LYS A 50 3.36 -0.13 10.25
CA LYS A 50 3.29 -1.59 10.10
C LYS A 50 2.05 -1.99 9.31
N GLN A 51 2.19 -3.00 8.45
CA GLN A 51 1.10 -3.56 7.65
C GLN A 51 -0.15 -3.88 8.48
N SER A 52 0.06 -4.45 9.68
CA SER A 52 -1.03 -4.82 10.60
C SER A 52 -1.88 -3.63 11.03
N ASP A 53 -1.34 -2.41 11.06
CA ASP A 53 -2.09 -1.22 11.46
C ASP A 53 -3.16 -0.86 10.42
N TYR A 54 -2.95 -1.27 9.16
CA TYR A 54 -3.77 -0.93 8.01
C TYR A 54 -4.66 -2.07 7.51
N GLU A 55 -4.61 -3.25 8.13
CA GLU A 55 -5.38 -4.44 7.72
C GLU A 55 -5.25 -4.80 6.22
N LEU A 56 -4.06 -4.52 5.68
CA LEU A 56 -3.72 -4.79 4.29
C LEU A 56 -3.06 -6.16 4.15
N ASP A 57 -3.35 -6.84 3.05
CA ASP A 57 -2.60 -8.03 2.66
C ASP A 57 -1.22 -7.65 2.07
N ASP A 58 -0.36 -8.66 1.89
CA ASP A 58 1.04 -8.45 1.46
C ASP A 58 1.14 -7.77 0.09
N GLU A 59 0.20 -8.07 -0.81
CA GLU A 59 0.16 -7.50 -2.15
C GLU A 59 -0.23 -6.02 -2.08
N GLN A 60 -1.26 -5.67 -1.32
CA GLN A 60 -1.70 -4.30 -1.12
C GLN A 60 -0.63 -3.45 -0.41
N TRP A 61 0.02 -4.02 0.60
CA TRP A 61 1.09 -3.35 1.34
C TRP A 61 2.32 -3.12 0.45
N GLY A 62 2.68 -4.14 -0.34
CA GLY A 62 3.73 -4.05 -1.35
C GLY A 62 3.45 -3.00 -2.41
N GLU A 63 2.25 -2.97 -2.98
CA GLU A 63 1.85 -1.97 -3.97
C GLU A 63 1.94 -0.53 -3.43
N LEU A 64 1.57 -0.30 -2.17
CA LEU A 64 1.69 1.02 -1.54
C LEU A 64 3.15 1.41 -1.35
N ALA A 65 3.98 0.49 -0.88
CA ALA A 65 5.41 0.72 -0.71
C ALA A 65 6.10 1.03 -2.03
N GLU A 66 5.77 0.29 -3.08
CA GLU A 66 6.24 0.55 -4.44
C GLU A 66 5.85 1.93 -4.91
N LEU A 67 4.57 2.28 -4.78
CA LEU A 67 4.07 3.58 -5.23
C LEU A 67 4.77 4.74 -4.51
N ILE A 68 4.95 4.64 -3.19
CA ILE A 68 5.66 5.64 -2.40
C ILE A 68 7.11 5.79 -2.90
N ARG A 69 7.78 4.68 -3.19
CA ARG A 69 9.17 4.66 -3.67
C ARG A 69 9.29 5.16 -5.10
N SER A 70 8.40 4.75 -6.01
CA SER A 70 8.47 5.07 -7.44
C SER A 70 8.11 6.53 -7.73
N GLU A 71 7.13 7.09 -7.00
CA GLU A 71 6.78 8.52 -7.05
C GLU A 71 7.78 9.38 -6.26
N GLY A 72 8.74 8.75 -5.57
CA GLY A 72 9.79 9.41 -4.84
C GLY A 72 9.32 10.14 -3.59
N PHE A 73 8.15 9.83 -3.03
CA PHE A 73 7.63 10.47 -1.81
C PHE A 73 8.42 10.13 -0.54
N ALA A 74 9.01 8.92 -0.51
CA ALA A 74 9.98 8.55 0.52
C ALA A 74 11.09 7.68 -0.09
N ARG A 75 12.28 7.76 0.50
CA ARG A 75 13.45 6.96 0.14
C ARG A 75 13.80 5.97 1.24
N ASN A 76 14.68 5.02 0.93
CA ASN A 76 15.19 4.00 1.85
C ASN A 76 14.09 3.07 2.42
N ILE A 77 13.02 2.85 1.67
CA ILE A 77 12.04 1.79 1.93
C ILE A 77 12.65 0.47 1.47
N MET A 78 12.70 -0.52 2.36
CA MET A 78 13.13 -1.86 2.01
C MET A 78 11.94 -2.63 1.43
N ILE A 79 12.09 -3.13 0.21
CA ILE A 79 11.12 -4.03 -0.43
C ILE A 79 11.91 -5.27 -0.85
N GLN A 80 11.52 -6.43 -0.35
CA GLN A 80 12.07 -7.72 -0.73
C GLN A 80 11.01 -8.54 -1.46
N TYR A 81 11.44 -9.27 -2.48
CA TYR A 81 10.56 -10.11 -3.28
C TYR A 81 10.92 -11.58 -3.10
N ALA A 82 9.90 -12.42 -3.15
CA ALA A 82 10.02 -13.84 -3.44
C ALA A 82 9.46 -14.06 -4.85
N ASP A 83 10.34 -14.33 -5.81
CA ASP A 83 10.05 -14.24 -7.25
C ASP A 83 9.50 -12.84 -7.63
N ASP A 84 8.35 -12.79 -8.29
CA ASP A 84 7.68 -11.54 -8.72
C ASP A 84 6.71 -10.99 -7.67
N THR A 85 6.69 -11.55 -6.45
CA THR A 85 5.75 -11.17 -5.38
C THR A 85 6.47 -10.47 -4.25
N VAL A 86 5.93 -9.34 -3.77
CA VAL A 86 6.45 -8.67 -2.57
C VAL A 86 6.28 -9.61 -1.38
N TYR A 87 7.41 -9.95 -0.75
CA TYR A 87 7.48 -10.83 0.41
C TYR A 87 7.61 -10.05 1.71
N TYR A 88 8.27 -8.90 1.67
CA TYR A 88 8.51 -8.08 2.86
C TYR A 88 8.67 -6.61 2.50
N VAL A 89 8.10 -5.75 3.33
CA VAL A 89 8.30 -4.29 3.28
C VAL A 89 8.71 -3.80 4.67
N GLY A 90 9.82 -3.08 4.74
CA GLY A 90 10.32 -2.44 5.96
C GLY A 90 10.49 -0.92 5.79
N TYR A 91 10.02 -0.15 6.78
CA TYR A 91 10.09 1.31 6.78
C TYR A 91 11.09 1.87 7.82
N HIS A 92 11.80 1.02 8.56
CA HIS A 92 12.74 1.41 9.62
C HIS A 92 13.75 2.49 9.20
N SER A 93 14.26 2.44 7.97
CA SER A 93 15.22 3.41 7.43
C SER A 93 14.59 4.47 6.53
N ALA A 94 13.27 4.44 6.35
CA ALA A 94 12.57 5.31 5.43
C ALA A 94 12.72 6.77 5.83
N LYS A 95 12.88 7.63 4.83
CA LYS A 95 12.95 9.08 5.00
C LYS A 95 12.05 9.75 3.98
N ILE A 96 11.18 10.63 4.45
CA ILE A 96 10.35 11.46 3.57
C ILE A 96 11.24 12.36 2.71
N THR A 97 10.82 12.60 1.48
CA THR A 97 11.49 13.52 0.53
C THR A 97 10.75 14.85 0.46
N MET A 98 11.25 15.79 -0.36
CA MET A 98 10.53 17.04 -0.63
C MET A 98 9.18 16.79 -1.29
N SER A 99 9.09 15.92 -2.29
CA SER A 99 7.82 15.59 -2.94
C SER A 99 6.83 14.91 -1.99
N GLY A 100 7.34 14.13 -1.03
CA GLY A 100 6.51 13.57 0.05
C GLY A 100 5.94 14.66 0.97
N LEU A 101 6.73 15.66 1.32
CA LEU A 101 6.27 16.80 2.13
C LEU A 101 5.23 17.63 1.37
N GLU A 102 5.47 17.94 0.09
CA GLU A 102 4.52 18.64 -0.78
C GLU A 102 3.20 17.87 -0.85
N PHE A 103 3.25 16.54 -1.02
CA PHE A 103 2.05 15.70 -0.99
C PHE A 103 1.29 15.82 0.34
N LEU A 104 1.98 15.83 1.48
CA LEU A 104 1.33 16.01 2.79
C LEU A 104 0.68 17.41 2.92
N GLU A 105 1.33 18.45 2.41
CA GLU A 105 0.82 19.83 2.44
C GLU A 105 -0.42 20.01 1.56
N GLU A 106 -0.41 19.47 0.34
CA GLU A 106 -1.55 19.51 -0.59
C GLU A 106 -2.78 18.75 -0.05
N ASN A 107 -2.54 17.75 0.80
CA ASN A 107 -3.57 16.93 1.43
C ASN A 107 -3.80 17.29 2.90
N ASN A 108 -3.48 18.53 3.32
CA ASN A 108 -3.60 19.00 4.71
C ASN A 108 -5.00 18.90 5.33
N ALA A 109 -6.05 18.75 4.51
CA ALA A 109 -7.40 18.47 4.99
C ALA A 109 -7.44 17.18 5.83
N PHE A 110 -6.57 16.22 5.53
CA PHE A 110 -6.42 15.00 6.30
C PHE A 110 -5.76 15.24 7.65
N THR A 111 -4.84 16.20 7.78
CA THR A 111 -4.17 16.55 9.05
C THR A 111 -5.16 16.83 10.18
N LYS A 112 -6.29 17.46 9.86
CA LYS A 112 -7.33 17.79 10.86
C LYS A 112 -8.05 16.56 11.42
N THR A 113 -8.06 15.48 10.65
CA THR A 113 -8.84 14.27 10.94
C THR A 113 -7.97 13.07 11.28
N TYR A 114 -6.72 13.06 10.82
CA TYR A 114 -5.74 12.04 11.12
C TYR A 114 -5.09 12.33 12.46
N LYS A 115 -5.20 11.38 13.39
CA LYS A 115 -4.72 11.50 14.77
C LYS A 115 -3.58 10.54 15.10
N GLY A 116 -2.97 9.96 14.07
CA GLY A 116 -1.87 9.00 14.17
C GLY A 116 -2.33 7.54 14.04
N ILE A 117 -1.33 6.65 14.01
CA ILE A 117 -1.50 5.23 13.70
C ILE A 117 -2.52 4.49 14.59
N LYS A 118 -2.66 4.89 15.87
CA LYS A 118 -3.57 4.22 16.82
C LYS A 118 -5.05 4.28 16.41
N GLU A 119 -5.44 5.32 15.68
CA GLU A 119 -6.83 5.55 15.24
C GLU A 119 -6.99 5.38 13.72
N VAL A 120 -5.96 4.85 13.05
CA VAL A 120 -5.90 4.84 11.58
C VAL A 120 -7.00 3.97 10.96
N ARG A 121 -7.37 2.87 11.61
CA ARG A 121 -8.40 1.94 11.13
C ARG A 121 -9.78 2.60 11.10
N ASP A 122 -10.19 3.19 12.22
CA ASP A 122 -11.45 3.93 12.32
C ASP A 122 -11.52 5.07 11.32
N TRP A 123 -10.39 5.78 11.12
CA TRP A 123 -10.31 6.89 10.19
C TRP A 123 -10.40 6.47 8.71
N LEU A 124 -9.86 5.29 8.39
CA LEU A 124 -9.95 4.66 7.07
C LEU A 124 -11.27 3.91 6.87
N LYS A 125 -12.01 3.63 7.94
CA LYS A 125 -13.22 2.79 7.97
C LYS A 125 -12.93 1.37 7.46
N LEU A 126 -11.85 0.79 7.97
CA LEU A 126 -11.43 -0.60 7.74
C LEU A 126 -12.13 -1.53 8.71
#